data_AF-A0A2A5QVG4-F1
#
_entry.id   AF-A0A2A5QVG4-F1
#
_cell.length_a   1.000
_cell.length_b   1.000
_cell.length_c   1.000
_cell.angle_alpha   90.00
_cell.angle_beta   90.00
_cell.angle_gamma   90.00
#
_symmetry.space_group_name_H-M   'P 1'
#
loop_
_entity.id
_entity.type
_entity.pdbx_description
1 polymer ?
#
loop_
_entity_poly.entity_id
_entity_poly.type
_entity_poly.pdbx_seq_one_letter_code
_entity_poly.pdbx_strand_id
1 'polypeptide(L)'
;MIDRESRIVFGSLLLFVLAHAGSSIVDRQFGIALTGRPLLSFLLFAGVAVALPQLYLAVTDGGLSPRSRLRFVAVATATFAVAFAADADGLRNLLIATIGTASLLGLLCYEVLADYRAASDGPVIGLS
;
A
#
# COMPACT_ATOMS: atom_id res chain seq x y z
N MET A 1 11.39 24.65 -7.51
CA MET A 1 12.07 23.50 -6.89
C MET A 1 10.98 22.59 -6.35
N ILE A 2 10.82 21.39 -6.93
CA ILE A 2 9.84 20.41 -6.40
C ILE A 2 10.31 20.01 -5.00
N ASP A 3 9.41 20.16 -4.03
CA ASP A 3 9.65 19.75 -2.66
C ASP A 3 9.96 18.24 -2.59
N ARG A 4 10.84 17.85 -1.67
CA ARG A 4 11.33 16.46 -1.58
C ARG A 4 10.18 15.48 -1.34
N GLU A 5 9.15 15.91 -0.63
CA GLU A 5 7.95 15.13 -0.34
C GLU A 5 7.09 14.95 -1.61
N SER A 6 6.89 16.03 -2.38
CA SER A 6 6.22 15.95 -3.69
C SER A 6 6.95 15.04 -4.67
N ARG A 7 8.28 15.02 -4.65
CA ARG A 7 9.09 14.16 -5.53
C ARG A 7 8.96 12.68 -5.16
N ILE A 8 8.83 12.37 -3.88
CA ILE A 8 8.62 11.00 -3.40
C ILE A 8 7.23 10.53 -3.79
N VAL A 9 6.20 11.35 -3.59
CA VAL A 9 4.81 11.04 -3.99
C VAL A 9 4.69 10.84 -5.50
N PHE A 10 5.31 11.72 -6.31
CA PHE A 10 5.36 11.54 -7.76
C PHE A 10 6.17 10.31 -8.16
N GLY A 11 7.25 10.00 -7.45
CA GLY A 11 8.08 8.82 -7.69
C GLY A 11 7.32 7.53 -7.43
N SER A 12 6.54 7.46 -6.34
CA SER A 12 5.72 6.28 -6.01
C SER A 12 4.49 6.15 -6.91
N LEU A 13 3.87 7.27 -7.33
CA LEU A 13 2.84 7.27 -8.37
C LEU A 13 3.40 6.77 -9.71
N LEU A 14 4.58 7.24 -10.12
CA LEU A 14 5.24 6.82 -11.35
C LEU A 14 5.60 5.33 -11.31
N LEU A 15 6.11 4.83 -10.17
CA LEU A 15 6.39 3.42 -9.96
C LEU A 15 5.13 2.57 -10.02
N PHE A 16 4.02 3.04 -9.43
CA PHE A 16 2.73 2.39 -9.50
C PHE A 16 2.23 2.30 -10.95
N VAL A 17 2.29 3.40 -11.70
CA VAL A 17 1.93 3.44 -13.13
C VAL A 17 2.83 2.50 -13.95
N LEU A 18 4.15 2.48 -13.70
CA LEU A 18 5.08 1.58 -14.39
C LEU A 18 4.82 0.11 -14.05
N ALA A 19 4.54 -0.22 -12.79
CA ALA A 19 4.24 -1.58 -12.37
C ALA A 19 2.91 -2.06 -12.99
N HIS A 20 1.91 -1.19 -13.04
CA HIS A 20 0.61 -1.49 -13.63
C HIS A 20 0.70 -1.65 -15.15
N ALA A 21 1.36 -0.71 -15.83
CA ALA A 21 1.60 -0.80 -17.28
C ALA A 21 2.48 -2.01 -17.64
N GLY A 22 3.53 -2.27 -16.85
CA GLY A 22 4.42 -3.42 -17.02
C GLY A 22 3.69 -4.75 -16.85
N SER A 23 2.78 -4.85 -15.86
CA SER A 23 1.92 -6.03 -15.69
C SER A 23 1.06 -6.29 -16.93
N SER A 24 0.45 -5.24 -17.51
CA SER A 24 -0.36 -5.36 -18.74
C SER A 24 0.48 -5.77 -19.96
N ILE A 25 1.73 -5.28 -20.05
CA ILE A 25 2.66 -5.66 -21.13
C ILE A 25 3.12 -7.11 -20.97
N VAL A 26 3.41 -7.55 -19.74
CA VAL A 26 3.83 -8.93 -19.44
C VAL A 26 2.73 -9.92 -19.79
N ASP A 27 1.48 -9.62 -19.43
CA ASP A 27 0.31 -10.44 -19.76
C ASP A 27 0.15 -10.57 -21.29
N ARG A 28 0.35 -9.46 -22.03
CA ARG A 28 0.25 -9.43 -23.50
C ARG A 28 1.41 -10.12 -24.23
N GLN A 29 2.64 -10.02 -23.72
CA GLN A 29 3.84 -10.54 -24.41
C GLN A 29 4.19 -11.99 -24.03
N PHE A 30 3.96 -12.40 -22.79
CA PHE A 30 4.42 -13.71 -22.30
C PHE A 30 3.31 -14.76 -22.21
N GLY A 31 2.04 -14.40 -22.41
CA GLY A 31 0.91 -15.33 -22.41
C GLY A 31 0.73 -16.09 -21.08
N ILE A 32 1.33 -15.60 -20.00
CA ILE A 32 1.16 -16.14 -18.65
C ILE A 32 -0.19 -15.64 -18.16
N ALA A 33 -1.18 -16.53 -18.07
CA ALA A 33 -2.54 -16.20 -17.63
C ALA A 33 -2.59 -15.79 -16.14
N LEU A 34 -2.05 -14.62 -15.82
CA LEU A 34 -2.14 -13.96 -14.51
C LEU A 34 -3.58 -13.53 -14.22
N THR A 35 -4.35 -13.24 -15.27
CA THR A 35 -5.80 -12.98 -15.23
C THR A 35 -6.61 -14.22 -14.81
N GLY A 36 -6.13 -15.44 -15.08
CA GLY A 36 -6.82 -16.68 -14.70
C GLY A 36 -6.75 -17.01 -13.19
N ARG A 37 -5.89 -16.32 -12.44
CA ARG A 37 -5.67 -16.55 -11.00
C ARG A 37 -5.57 -15.20 -10.24
N PRO A 38 -6.63 -14.39 -10.22
CA PRO A 38 -6.59 -13.00 -9.74
C PRO A 38 -6.15 -12.89 -8.27
N LEU A 39 -6.50 -13.85 -7.42
CA LEU A 39 -6.09 -13.87 -6.01
C LEU A 39 -4.57 -14.12 -5.83
N LEU A 40 -3.98 -15.01 -6.63
CA LEU A 40 -2.54 -15.27 -6.58
C LEU A 40 -1.76 -14.07 -7.13
N SER A 41 -2.22 -13.49 -8.24
CA SER A 41 -1.64 -12.30 -8.82
C SER A 41 -1.68 -11.13 -7.84
N PHE A 42 -2.83 -10.91 -7.19
CA PHE A 42 -2.96 -9.90 -6.14
C PHE A 42 -1.96 -10.11 -4.99
N LEU A 43 -1.85 -11.33 -4.45
CA LEU A 43 -0.90 -11.63 -3.36
C LEU A 43 0.56 -11.41 -3.78
N LEU A 44 0.89 -11.74 -5.03
CA LEU A 44 2.25 -11.62 -5.54
C LEU A 44 2.63 -10.14 -5.77
N PHE A 45 1.75 -9.35 -6.38
CA PHE A 45 2.01 -7.94 -6.63
C PHE A 45 1.82 -7.07 -5.38
N ALA A 46 0.63 -7.10 -4.77
CA ALA A 46 0.33 -6.25 -3.62
C ALA A 46 1.11 -6.72 -2.37
N GLY A 47 1.17 -8.04 -2.14
CA GLY A 47 1.84 -8.61 -0.97
C GLY A 47 3.36 -8.66 -1.14
N VAL A 48 3.85 -9.48 -2.07
CA VAL A 48 5.29 -9.79 -2.17
C VAL A 48 6.10 -8.65 -2.78
N ALA A 49 5.63 -8.05 -3.88
CA ALA A 49 6.40 -7.02 -4.57
C ALA A 49 6.32 -5.64 -3.88
N VAL A 50 5.23 -5.37 -3.15
CA VAL A 50 4.97 -4.03 -2.59
C VAL A 50 4.93 -4.04 -1.06
N ALA A 51 4.00 -4.77 -0.44
CA ALA A 51 3.81 -4.69 1.00
C ALA A 51 5.03 -5.20 1.78
N LEU A 52 5.57 -6.36 1.41
CA LEU A 52 6.69 -6.99 2.11
C LEU A 52 7.95 -6.09 2.19
N PRO A 53 8.49 -5.56 1.06
CA PRO A 53 9.67 -4.71 1.10
C PRO A 53 9.43 -3.42 1.87
N GLN A 54 8.26 -2.81 1.72
CA GLN A 54 7.96 -1.53 2.36
C GLN A 54 7.73 -1.67 3.86
N LEU A 55 7.12 -2.77 4.31
CA LEU A 55 6.99 -3.10 5.73
C LEU A 55 8.33 -3.47 6.34
N TYR A 56 9.16 -4.23 5.63
CA TYR A 56 10.52 -4.54 6.07
C TYR A 56 11.35 -3.26 6.26
N LEU A 57 11.30 -2.34 5.30
CA LEU A 57 11.99 -1.06 5.40
C LEU A 57 11.40 -0.16 6.48
N ALA A 58 10.09 -0.21 6.75
CA ALA A 58 9.49 0.54 7.85
C ALA A 58 10.02 0.09 9.22
N VAL A 59 10.47 -1.16 9.34
CA VAL A 59 11.07 -1.72 10.58
C VAL A 59 12.58 -1.50 10.63
N THR A 60 13.27 -1.61 9.49
CA THR A 60 14.74 -1.69 9.45
C THR A 60 15.46 -0.41 9.05
N ASP A 61 14.77 0.52 8.39
CA ASP A 61 15.38 1.73 7.84
C ASP A 61 14.82 3.00 8.51
N GLY A 62 15.71 3.75 9.17
CA GLY A 62 15.39 5.03 9.83
C GLY A 62 15.43 6.24 8.89
N GLY A 63 15.78 6.08 7.61
CA GLY A 63 15.93 7.20 6.67
C GLY A 63 14.63 7.87 6.22
N LEU A 64 13.48 7.21 6.35
CA LEU A 64 12.14 7.76 6.07
C LEU A 64 11.21 7.47 7.24
N SER A 65 10.19 8.32 7.45
CA SER A 65 9.22 8.09 8.52
C SER A 65 8.45 6.77 8.26
N PRO A 66 8.39 5.85 9.24
CA PRO A 66 7.65 4.59 9.12
C PRO A 66 6.19 4.81 8.72
N ARG A 67 5.60 5.93 9.17
CA ARG A 67 4.23 6.37 8.86
C ARG A 67 3.99 6.57 7.36
N SER A 68 4.94 7.21 6.65
CA SER A 68 4.82 7.40 5.19
C SER A 68 4.82 6.09 4.40
N ARG A 69 5.63 5.12 4.82
CA ARG A 69 5.70 3.79 4.22
C ARG A 69 4.43 2.99 4.46
N LEU A 70 3.88 3.05 5.68
CA LEU A 70 2.61 2.40 6.03
C LEU A 70 1.45 2.93 5.18
N ARG A 71 1.37 4.26 5.00
CA ARG A 71 0.37 4.90 4.12
C ARG A 71 0.49 4.38 2.68
N PHE A 72 1.70 4.35 2.14
CA PHE A 72 1.92 3.84 0.79
C PHE A 72 1.50 2.37 0.63
N VAL A 73 1.87 1.52 1.58
CA VAL A 73 1.49 0.09 1.57
C VAL A 73 -0.02 -0.08 1.55
N ALA A 74 -0.74 0.60 2.43
CA ALA A 74 -2.19 0.50 2.51
C ALA A 74 -2.88 1.00 1.22
N VAL A 75 -2.47 2.16 0.70
CA VAL A 75 -3.04 2.72 -0.54
C VAL A 75 -2.73 1.83 -1.75
N ALA A 76 -1.50 1.36 -1.89
CA ALA A 76 -1.11 0.49 -2.99
C ALA A 76 -1.88 -0.85 -2.91
N THR A 77 -1.97 -1.45 -1.72
CA THR A 77 -2.73 -2.70 -1.50
C THR A 77 -4.20 -2.53 -1.88
N ALA A 78 -4.84 -1.43 -1.48
CA ALA A 78 -6.21 -1.14 -1.85
C ALA A 78 -6.39 -0.93 -3.36
N THR A 79 -5.43 -0.27 -4.01
CA THR A 79 -5.51 -0.01 -5.46
C THR A 79 -5.34 -1.29 -6.26
N PHE A 80 -4.40 -2.16 -5.88
CA PHE A 80 -4.28 -3.49 -6.46
C PHE A 80 -5.52 -4.33 -6.18
N ALA A 81 -6.12 -4.23 -4.99
CA ALA A 81 -7.34 -4.95 -4.69
C ALA A 81 -8.48 -4.56 -5.64
N VAL A 82 -8.69 -3.26 -5.89
CA VAL A 82 -9.69 -2.80 -6.87
C VAL A 82 -9.39 -3.33 -8.28
N ALA A 83 -8.13 -3.28 -8.71
CA ALA A 83 -7.73 -3.74 -10.02
C ALA A 83 -7.97 -5.25 -10.22
N PHE A 84 -7.64 -6.08 -9.23
CA PHE A 84 -7.77 -7.55 -9.33
C PHE A 84 -9.16 -8.07 -8.93
N ALA A 85 -9.95 -7.29 -8.18
CA ALA A 85 -11.32 -7.65 -7.82
C ALA A 85 -12.24 -7.66 -9.05
N ALA A 86 -12.01 -6.78 -10.02
CA ALA A 86 -12.81 -6.68 -11.25
C ALA A 86 -12.76 -7.97 -12.10
N ASP A 87 -11.64 -8.68 -12.07
CA ASP A 87 -11.42 -9.94 -12.81
C ASP A 87 -11.69 -11.19 -11.95
N ALA A 88 -12.19 -11.02 -10.72
CA ALA A 88 -12.43 -12.11 -9.79
C ALA A 88 -13.93 -12.37 -9.60
N ASP A 89 -14.33 -13.65 -9.55
CA ASP A 89 -15.71 -14.04 -9.28
C ASP A 89 -15.91 -14.60 -7.86
N GLY A 90 -17.11 -14.37 -7.33
CA GLY A 90 -17.63 -14.96 -6.09
C GLY A 90 -16.73 -14.73 -4.88
N LEU A 91 -16.29 -15.81 -4.24
CA LEU A 91 -15.49 -15.77 -3.01
C LEU A 91 -14.14 -15.06 -3.20
N ARG A 92 -13.53 -15.14 -4.40
CA ARG A 92 -12.23 -14.51 -4.66
C ARG A 92 -12.32 -13.00 -4.68
N ASN A 93 -13.37 -12.46 -5.30
CA ASN A 93 -13.66 -11.03 -5.27
C ASN A 93 -13.83 -10.55 -3.82
N LEU A 94 -14.67 -11.26 -3.05
CA LEU A 94 -14.95 -10.91 -1.66
C LEU A 94 -13.66 -10.89 -0.82
N LEU A 95 -12.78 -11.89 -0.99
CA LEU A 95 -11.48 -11.92 -0.31
C LEU A 95 -10.59 -10.74 -0.70
N ILE A 96 -10.42 -10.47 -2.00
CA ILE A 96 -9.58 -9.37 -2.49
C ILE A 96 -10.11 -8.02 -2.00
N ALA A 97 -11.41 -7.78 -2.14
CA ALA A 97 -12.07 -6.57 -1.69
C ALA A 97 -11.97 -6.38 -0.17
N THR A 98 -12.11 -7.47 0.61
CA THR A 98 -11.96 -7.42 2.06
C THR A 98 -10.53 -7.06 2.46
N ILE A 99 -9.51 -7.64 1.81
CA ILE A 99 -8.11 -7.32 2.09
C ILE A 99 -7.81 -5.85 1.76
N GLY A 100 -8.26 -5.38 0.58
CA GLY A 100 -8.11 -3.97 0.19
C GLY A 100 -8.76 -3.03 1.20
N THR A 101 -10.01 -3.30 1.58
CA THR A 101 -10.75 -2.50 2.57
C THR A 101 -10.09 -2.53 3.95
N ALA A 102 -9.69 -3.71 4.42
CA ALA A 102 -9.03 -3.89 5.71
C ALA A 102 -7.69 -3.15 5.77
N SER A 103 -6.96 -3.06 4.64
CA SER A 103 -5.70 -2.31 4.60
C SER A 103 -5.90 -0.81 4.86
N LEU A 104 -6.94 -0.21 4.30
CA LEU A 104 -7.29 1.19 4.54
C LEU A 104 -7.85 1.40 5.95
N LEU A 105 -8.69 0.49 6.42
CA LEU A 105 -9.25 0.54 7.77
C LEU A 105 -8.12 0.45 8.83
N GLY A 106 -7.17 -0.46 8.63
CA GLY A 106 -6.00 -0.61 9.48
C GLY A 106 -5.13 0.65 9.49
N LEU A 107 -4.92 1.28 8.34
CA LEU A 107 -4.21 2.56 8.25
C LEU A 107 -4.96 3.65 9.03
N LEU A 108 -6.27 3.77 8.85
CA LEU A 108 -7.08 4.76 9.55
C LEU A 108 -6.99 4.59 11.07
N CYS A 109 -7.15 3.36 11.56
CA CYS A 109 -7.01 3.05 12.98
C CYS A 109 -5.61 3.39 13.52
N TYR A 110 -4.56 3.09 12.73
CA TYR A 110 -3.19 3.42 13.09
C TYR A 110 -2.97 4.93 13.20
N GLU A 111 -3.46 5.70 12.25
CA GLU A 111 -3.33 7.17 12.24
C GLU A 111 -4.06 7.79 13.45
N VAL A 112 -5.29 7.37 13.73
CA VAL A 112 -6.07 7.83 14.88
C VAL A 112 -5.35 7.52 16.19
N LEU A 113 -4.81 6.30 16.34
CA LEU A 113 -4.10 5.90 17.55
C LEU A 113 -2.77 6.65 17.72
N ALA A 114 -2.04 6.87 16.63
CA ALA A 114 -0.79 7.62 16.64
C ALA A 114 -1.01 9.08 17.05
N ASP A 115 -2.06 9.72 16.51
CA ASP A 115 -2.38 11.10 16.84
C ASP A 115 -2.92 11.24 18.27
N TYR A 116 -3.70 10.27 18.74
CA TYR A 116 -4.15 10.23 20.13
C TYR A 116 -2.98 10.14 21.13
N ARG A 117 -1.98 9.29 20.84
CA ARG A 117 -0.77 9.17 21.67
C ARG A 117 0.05 10.46 21.66
N ALA A 118 0.25 11.06 20.49
CA ALA A 118 0.97 12.33 20.37
C ALA A 118 0.29 13.47 21.14
N ALA A 119 -1.04 13.50 21.18
CA ALA A 119 -1.80 14.47 21.98
C ALA A 119 -1.71 14.21 23.49
N SER A 120 -1.60 12.95 23.91
CA SER A 120 -1.49 12.56 25.32
C SER A 120 -0.10 12.81 25.90
N ASP A 121 0.96 12.75 25.07
CA ASP A 121 2.35 13.06 25.45
C ASP A 121 2.67 14.57 25.36
N GLY A 122 1.66 15.43 25.18
CA GLY A 122 1.83 16.88 25.23
C GLY A 122 2.38 17.33 26.59
N PRO A 123 3.27 18.35 26.62
CA PRO A 123 4.02 18.69 27.81
C PRO A 123 3.09 19.00 28.98
N VAL A 124 3.29 18.29 30.10
CA VAL A 124 2.80 18.73 31.41
C VAL A 124 3.48 20.08 31.64
N ILE A 125 2.77 21.15 31.29
CA ILE A 125 3.21 22.52 31.50
C ILE A 125 3.51 22.63 32.99
N GLY A 126 4.79 22.82 33.29
CA GLY A 126 5.25 23.14 34.63
C GLY A 126 4.46 24.33 35.14
N LEU A 127 3.63 24.08 36.15
CA LEU A 127 3.09 25.12 36.98
C LEU A 127 4.26 25.71 37.78
N SER A 128 4.68 26.88 37.32
CA SER A 128 5.44 27.89 38.08
C SER A 128 4.72 28.27 39.37
#